data_AF-A0A9D7MIM9-F1
#
_entry.id   AF-A0A9D7MIM9-F1
#
_cell.length_a   1.000
_cell.length_b   1.000
_cell.length_c   1.000
_cell.angle_alpha   90.00
_cell.angle_beta   90.00
_cell.angle_gamma   90.00
#
_symmetry.space_group_name_H-M   'P 1'
#
loop_
_entity.id
_entity.type
_entity.pdbx_description
1 polymer ?
#
loop_
_entity_poly.entity_id
_entity_poly.type
_entity_poly.pdbx_seq_one_letter_code
_entity_poly.pdbx_strand_id
1 'polypeptide(L)'
;MRSRQGARATGDWGGIIVLGRAGINTSSGADSAEIEGFGPGLGPIYGSQPRIDNDNSGILRYVRIEFAGVNLTGTAGNEINSLTMGGVGSGTTIEHVQVSYGGDDGFEWFGGTVNCKYLISYKSLDDDFDCDNGFRGRVQFALSVKDKDIADVSQSNGWEIDNNNNSPSNYNSPRTNMTFSNVTMVGPFETPSTPVNALHQRGGHLRRNSLPKIYNSIVLGYRVGFRFDAAGVWNAATNDTIQVRNTILGGNLRTADTNAASSFSPTNWLPEWFIRKHIAYKYFSSRTYKPVQYLS
;
A
#
# COMPACT_ATOMS: atom_id res chain seq x y z
N MET A 1 21.13 -2.22 -16.04
CA MET A 1 21.62 -1.12 -16.89
C MET A 1 21.31 0.19 -16.17
N ARG A 2 22.20 1.19 -16.17
CA ARG A 2 21.87 2.52 -15.62
C ARG A 2 21.59 3.46 -16.79
N SER A 3 20.42 4.10 -16.81
CA SER A 3 20.15 5.22 -17.70
C SER A 3 21.17 6.34 -17.46
N ARG A 4 21.40 7.19 -18.48
CA ARG A 4 22.34 8.31 -18.37
C ARG A 4 21.89 9.23 -17.22
N GLN A 5 22.84 9.94 -16.60
CA GLN A 5 22.50 10.93 -15.59
C GLN A 5 21.47 11.94 -16.16
N GLY A 6 20.37 12.15 -15.43
CA GLY A 6 19.26 13.00 -15.87
C GLY A 6 18.26 12.35 -16.83
N ALA A 7 18.48 11.10 -17.25
CA ALA A 7 17.61 10.37 -18.18
C ALA A 7 16.87 9.21 -17.50
N ARG A 8 16.78 9.19 -16.16
CA ARG A 8 16.03 8.17 -15.43
C ARG A 8 14.54 8.43 -15.60
N ALA A 9 13.81 7.42 -16.04
CA ALA A 9 12.37 7.46 -16.12
C ALA A 9 11.76 6.41 -15.20
N THR A 10 10.55 6.69 -14.76
CA THR A 10 9.69 5.71 -14.08
C THR A 10 9.63 4.40 -14.87
N GLY A 11 9.83 3.27 -14.20
CA GLY A 11 9.87 1.94 -14.83
C GLY A 11 11.10 1.63 -15.67
N ASP A 12 12.24 2.29 -15.40
CA ASP A 12 13.54 1.98 -16.01
C ASP A 12 14.01 0.53 -15.72
N TRP A 13 13.48 -0.11 -14.67
CA TRP A 13 13.79 -1.48 -14.28
C TRP A 13 12.72 -2.06 -13.35
N GLY A 14 12.70 -3.39 -13.18
CA GLY A 14 11.64 -4.09 -12.44
C GLY A 14 11.70 -4.05 -10.92
N GLY A 15 12.65 -3.35 -10.29
CA GLY A 15 12.71 -3.31 -8.83
C GLY A 15 13.32 -4.56 -8.18
N ILE A 16 13.01 -4.76 -6.91
CA ILE A 16 13.54 -5.87 -6.09
C ILE A 16 12.39 -6.82 -5.77
N ILE A 17 12.59 -8.11 -6.07
CA ILE A 17 11.68 -9.19 -5.67
C ILE A 17 12.39 -10.02 -4.60
N VAL A 18 11.76 -10.14 -3.43
CA VAL A 18 12.20 -11.04 -2.35
C VAL A 18 11.22 -12.19 -2.25
N LEU A 19 11.73 -13.41 -2.41
CA LEU A 19 10.94 -14.64 -2.35
C LEU A 19 11.22 -15.34 -1.03
N GLY A 20 10.15 -15.74 -0.37
CA GLY A 20 10.21 -16.54 0.84
C GLY A 20 9.24 -17.71 0.83
N ARG A 21 9.27 -18.44 1.94
CA ARG A 21 8.60 -19.73 2.11
C ARG A 21 7.43 -19.69 3.09
N ALA A 22 7.07 -18.51 3.61
CA ALA A 22 5.94 -18.34 4.51
C ALA A 22 4.60 -18.54 3.80
N GLY A 23 3.58 -18.93 4.55
CA GLY A 23 2.28 -19.28 3.98
C GLY A 23 1.59 -18.11 3.30
N ILE A 24 0.92 -18.40 2.20
CA ILE A 24 0.15 -17.46 1.39
C ILE A 24 -1.27 -18.03 1.19
N ASN A 25 -2.15 -17.25 0.58
CA ASN A 25 -3.35 -17.78 -0.02
C ASN A 25 -3.43 -17.32 -1.48
N THR A 26 -3.98 -18.16 -2.35
CA THR A 26 -4.18 -17.82 -3.76
C THR A 26 -5.61 -18.18 -4.15
N SER A 27 -6.03 -17.77 -5.35
CA SER A 27 -7.34 -18.12 -5.91
C SER A 27 -7.56 -19.63 -6.02
N SER A 28 -6.52 -20.39 -6.37
CA SER A 28 -6.57 -21.86 -6.43
C SER A 28 -6.60 -22.53 -5.05
N GLY A 29 -6.39 -21.77 -3.97
CA GLY A 29 -6.17 -22.31 -2.62
C GLY A 29 -4.79 -22.93 -2.42
N ALA A 30 -3.92 -22.84 -3.43
CA ALA A 30 -2.52 -23.22 -3.31
C ALA A 30 -1.76 -22.25 -2.40
N ASP A 31 -0.62 -22.73 -1.92
CA ASP A 31 0.24 -22.03 -0.98
C ASP A 31 1.62 -21.71 -1.58
N SER A 32 1.63 -21.69 -2.91
CA SER A 32 2.71 -21.25 -3.75
C SER A 32 2.12 -20.71 -5.04
N ALA A 33 2.72 -19.67 -5.60
CA ALA A 33 2.32 -19.07 -6.87
C ALA A 33 3.54 -18.46 -7.58
N GLU A 34 3.35 -18.11 -8.84
CA GLU A 34 4.29 -17.30 -9.62
C GLU A 34 4.10 -15.83 -9.24
N ILE A 35 5.19 -15.09 -9.07
CA ILE A 35 5.13 -13.62 -9.03
C ILE A 35 4.59 -13.13 -10.37
N GLU A 36 3.68 -12.16 -10.31
CA GLU A 36 3.13 -11.50 -11.48
C GLU A 36 4.14 -10.58 -12.18
N GLY A 37 3.73 -9.95 -13.27
CA GLY A 37 4.60 -9.15 -14.12
C GLY A 37 5.49 -9.99 -15.04
N PHE A 38 5.45 -11.32 -14.95
CA PHE A 38 6.10 -12.24 -15.87
C PHE A 38 5.08 -12.89 -16.81
N GLY A 39 5.52 -13.33 -17.99
CA GLY A 39 4.67 -14.15 -18.85
C GLY A 39 4.29 -15.47 -18.15
N PRO A 40 3.15 -16.09 -18.50
CA PRO A 40 2.70 -17.33 -17.85
C PRO A 40 3.79 -18.41 -17.83
N GLY A 41 4.11 -18.96 -16.66
CA GLY A 41 5.15 -19.99 -16.50
C GLY A 41 6.58 -19.44 -16.42
N LEU A 42 6.77 -18.12 -16.45
CA LEU A 42 8.08 -17.47 -16.39
C LEU A 42 8.34 -16.77 -15.06
N GLY A 43 7.31 -16.60 -14.23
CA GLY A 43 7.41 -15.96 -12.93
C GLY A 43 8.18 -16.81 -11.93
N PRO A 44 9.05 -16.22 -11.10
CA PRO A 44 9.65 -16.95 -10.01
C PRO A 44 8.59 -17.36 -8.98
N ILE A 45 8.77 -18.53 -8.37
CA ILE A 45 7.82 -19.09 -7.40
C ILE A 45 8.08 -18.55 -6.00
N TYR A 46 7.02 -18.13 -5.31
CA TYR A 46 7.01 -17.78 -3.89
C TYR A 46 6.04 -18.66 -3.09
N GLY A 47 6.15 -18.62 -1.76
CA GLY A 47 5.42 -19.54 -0.88
C GLY A 47 6.05 -20.94 -0.91
N SER A 48 5.56 -21.84 -0.06
CA SER A 48 6.01 -23.23 -0.10
C SER A 48 5.08 -24.19 0.63
N GLN A 49 5.16 -25.47 0.27
CA GLN A 49 4.62 -26.59 1.04
C GLN A 49 5.77 -27.49 1.49
N PRO A 50 5.99 -27.69 2.80
CA PRO A 50 5.28 -27.09 3.93
C PRO A 50 5.60 -25.60 4.13
N ARG A 51 4.64 -24.84 4.69
CA ARG A 51 4.79 -23.43 5.11
C ARG A 51 5.93 -23.25 6.10
N ILE A 52 6.73 -22.21 5.91
CA ILE A 52 7.77 -21.77 6.87
C ILE A 52 7.56 -20.30 7.23
N ASP A 53 6.67 -20.04 8.20
CA ASP A 53 6.30 -18.68 8.60
C ASP A 53 7.43 -17.88 9.28
N ASN A 54 8.51 -18.54 9.68
CA ASN A 54 9.73 -17.92 10.20
C ASN A 54 10.91 -18.03 9.22
N ASP A 55 10.64 -18.24 7.93
CA ASP A 55 11.64 -18.23 6.88
C ASP A 55 12.46 -16.91 6.90
N ASN A 56 13.72 -17.01 6.49
CA ASN A 56 14.66 -15.91 6.48
C ASN A 56 15.23 -15.74 5.08
N SER A 57 14.68 -14.78 4.34
CA SER A 57 15.11 -14.37 3.01
C SER A 57 16.27 -13.34 3.04
N GLY A 58 16.84 -13.07 4.22
CA GLY A 58 17.99 -12.18 4.41
C GLY A 58 17.66 -10.84 5.07
N ILE A 59 18.47 -9.83 4.74
CA ILE A 59 18.40 -8.49 5.32
C ILE A 59 18.38 -7.46 4.18
N LEU A 60 17.33 -6.64 4.13
CA LEU A 60 17.25 -5.44 3.31
C LEU A 60 17.18 -4.23 4.24
N ARG A 61 18.28 -3.50 4.37
CA ARG A 61 18.41 -2.39 5.32
C ARG A 61 19.15 -1.19 4.72
N TYR A 62 18.63 0.02 4.94
CA TYR A 62 19.20 1.28 4.43
C TYR A 62 19.32 1.29 2.89
N VAL A 63 18.22 0.99 2.21
CA VAL A 63 18.17 0.84 0.75
C VAL A 63 17.24 1.89 0.15
N ARG A 64 17.67 2.49 -0.96
CA ARG A 64 16.83 3.34 -1.82
C ARG A 64 16.60 2.63 -3.15
N ILE A 65 15.34 2.41 -3.51
CA ILE A 65 14.91 1.80 -4.77
C ILE A 65 14.21 2.90 -5.56
N GLU A 66 14.86 3.38 -6.63
CA GLU A 66 14.34 4.52 -7.38
C GLU A 66 14.03 4.10 -8.82
N PHE A 67 12.95 4.66 -9.38
CA PHE A 67 12.58 4.49 -10.80
C PHE A 67 12.30 3.02 -11.19
N ALA A 68 11.94 2.21 -10.21
CA ALA A 68 11.58 0.81 -10.39
C ALA A 68 10.11 0.67 -10.80
N GLY A 69 9.66 -0.55 -11.05
CA GLY A 69 8.26 -0.90 -11.30
C GLY A 69 7.90 -0.84 -12.78
N VAL A 70 7.65 -1.99 -13.40
CA VAL A 70 7.59 -2.10 -14.87
C VAL A 70 6.58 -3.13 -15.35
N ASN A 71 5.86 -2.77 -16.40
CA ASN A 71 5.07 -3.72 -17.18
C ASN A 71 5.96 -4.47 -18.19
N LEU A 72 6.47 -5.66 -17.82
CA LEU A 72 7.29 -6.45 -18.75
C LEU A 72 6.46 -7.09 -19.88
N THR A 73 5.16 -7.31 -19.66
CA THR A 73 4.31 -8.09 -20.57
C THR A 73 3.47 -7.23 -21.53
N GLY A 74 3.41 -5.92 -21.29
CA GLY A 74 2.48 -5.00 -21.95
C GLY A 74 1.00 -5.24 -21.59
N THR A 75 0.72 -6.10 -20.61
CA THR A 75 -0.65 -6.38 -20.12
C THR A 75 -0.90 -5.51 -18.91
N ALA A 76 -1.85 -4.58 -18.99
CA ALA A 76 -2.20 -3.72 -17.86
C ALA A 76 -2.69 -4.55 -16.65
N GLY A 77 -2.25 -4.19 -15.45
CA GLY A 77 -2.53 -4.93 -14.21
C GLY A 77 -1.73 -6.24 -14.08
N ASN A 78 -0.55 -6.29 -14.70
CA ASN A 78 0.42 -7.38 -14.63
C ASN A 78 1.82 -6.77 -14.71
N GLU A 79 2.15 -5.99 -13.69
CA GLU A 79 3.37 -5.21 -13.54
C GLU A 79 4.22 -5.75 -12.37
N ILE A 80 5.52 -5.47 -12.37
CA ILE A 80 6.38 -5.71 -11.19
C ILE A 80 6.51 -4.39 -10.44
N ASN A 81 6.66 -4.45 -9.12
CA ASN A 81 6.65 -3.32 -8.20
C ASN A 81 8.04 -2.80 -7.82
N SER A 82 8.10 -1.72 -7.04
CA SER A 82 9.40 -1.23 -6.56
C SER A 82 10.05 -2.21 -5.57
N LEU A 83 9.31 -2.64 -4.56
CA LEU A 83 9.70 -3.75 -3.69
C LEU A 83 8.56 -4.77 -3.57
N THR A 84 8.73 -5.91 -4.24
CA THR A 84 7.82 -7.05 -4.19
C THR A 84 8.29 -8.06 -3.14
N MET A 85 7.38 -8.50 -2.27
CA MET A 85 7.65 -9.44 -1.20
C MET A 85 6.69 -10.63 -1.28
N GLY A 86 7.12 -11.69 -1.96
CA GLY A 86 6.34 -12.94 -2.08
C GLY A 86 6.64 -13.92 -0.96
N GLY A 87 5.66 -14.20 -0.09
CA GLY A 87 5.76 -15.23 0.94
C GLY A 87 6.92 -15.02 1.92
N VAL A 88 7.35 -13.78 2.15
CA VAL A 88 8.54 -13.49 2.96
C VAL A 88 8.26 -13.77 4.44
N GLY A 89 9.14 -14.56 5.08
CA GLY A 89 8.98 -15.00 6.46
C GLY A 89 9.45 -14.01 7.50
N SER A 90 8.97 -14.20 8.73
CA SER A 90 9.25 -13.34 9.89
C SER A 90 10.69 -13.39 10.41
N GLY A 91 11.51 -14.32 9.90
CA GLY A 91 12.96 -14.34 10.15
C GLY A 91 13.73 -13.34 9.30
N THR A 92 13.10 -12.76 8.27
CA THR A 92 13.67 -11.77 7.36
C THR A 92 13.66 -10.37 8.00
N THR A 93 14.69 -9.56 7.74
CA THR A 93 14.72 -8.15 8.16
C THR A 93 14.52 -7.23 6.97
N ILE A 94 13.46 -6.41 6.99
CA ILE A 94 13.24 -5.33 6.01
C ILE A 94 13.00 -4.02 6.78
N GLU A 95 13.98 -3.11 6.75
CA GLU A 95 13.85 -1.84 7.47
C GLU A 95 14.66 -0.70 6.86
N HIS A 96 14.26 0.55 7.08
CA HIS A 96 14.92 1.72 6.48
C HIS A 96 15.00 1.62 4.95
N VAL A 97 13.87 1.33 4.31
CA VAL A 97 13.76 1.22 2.86
C VAL A 97 12.94 2.37 2.32
N GLN A 98 13.46 3.06 1.32
CA GLN A 98 12.73 4.06 0.56
C GLN A 98 12.56 3.59 -0.88
N VAL A 99 11.34 3.66 -1.38
CA VAL A 99 11.03 3.56 -2.80
C VAL A 99 10.64 4.93 -3.33
N SER A 100 11.03 5.28 -4.54
CA SER A 100 10.63 6.55 -5.13
C SER A 100 10.53 6.56 -6.65
N TYR A 101 9.57 7.30 -7.17
CA TYR A 101 9.33 7.44 -8.61
C TYR A 101 9.03 6.08 -9.28
N GLY A 102 8.36 5.19 -8.54
CA GLY A 102 7.99 3.85 -9.00
C GLY A 102 6.94 3.89 -10.12
N GLY A 103 6.99 2.94 -11.05
CA GLY A 103 6.07 2.81 -12.18
C GLY A 103 4.91 1.88 -11.93
N ASP A 104 4.78 1.45 -10.68
CA ASP A 104 3.74 0.58 -10.15
C ASP A 104 3.73 0.81 -8.62
N ASP A 105 3.36 -0.18 -7.82
CA ASP A 105 3.33 -0.03 -6.37
C ASP A 105 4.70 0.28 -5.75
N GLY A 106 4.65 1.02 -4.65
CA GLY A 106 5.81 1.23 -3.80
C GLY A 106 6.26 -0.05 -3.11
N PHE A 107 5.39 -0.65 -2.33
CA PHE A 107 5.64 -1.89 -1.61
C PHE A 107 4.46 -2.81 -1.78
N GLU A 108 4.72 -4.04 -2.18
CA GLU A 108 3.67 -5.04 -2.32
C GLU A 108 4.03 -6.32 -1.59
N TRP A 109 3.09 -6.80 -0.78
CA TRP A 109 3.20 -8.05 -0.05
C TRP A 109 2.26 -9.10 -0.61
N PHE A 110 2.80 -10.02 -1.40
CA PHE A 110 2.14 -11.26 -1.79
C PHE A 110 2.23 -12.29 -0.66
N GLY A 111 1.35 -12.15 0.33
CA GLY A 111 1.31 -13.06 1.47
C GLY A 111 2.50 -12.95 2.43
N GLY A 112 2.72 -13.99 3.24
CA GLY A 112 3.84 -14.05 4.18
C GLY A 112 3.61 -13.34 5.52
N THR A 113 4.68 -13.25 6.32
CA THR A 113 4.65 -12.89 7.75
C THR A 113 5.74 -11.89 8.13
N VAL A 114 6.53 -11.40 7.17
CA VAL A 114 7.62 -10.45 7.41
C VAL A 114 7.14 -9.21 8.16
N ASN A 115 7.96 -8.76 9.12
CA ASN A 115 7.74 -7.48 9.77
C ASN A 115 8.66 -6.44 9.12
N CYS A 116 8.12 -5.25 8.86
CA CYS A 116 8.87 -4.15 8.26
C CYS A 116 8.82 -2.91 9.14
N LYS A 117 9.86 -2.07 9.12
CA LYS A 117 9.81 -0.76 9.78
C LYS A 117 10.64 0.31 9.10
N TYR A 118 10.25 1.58 9.27
CA TYR A 118 10.92 2.73 8.64
C TYR A 118 10.87 2.63 7.11
N LEU A 119 9.65 2.62 6.57
CA LEU A 119 9.40 2.57 5.12
C LEU A 119 9.01 3.94 4.57
N ILE A 120 9.46 4.27 3.37
CA ILE A 120 9.05 5.48 2.66
C ILE A 120 8.62 5.12 1.24
N SER A 121 7.37 5.38 0.88
CA SER A 121 6.92 5.43 -0.51
C SER A 121 6.81 6.88 -0.95
N TYR A 122 7.50 7.25 -2.03
CA TYR A 122 7.50 8.62 -2.53
C TYR A 122 7.20 8.66 -4.03
N LYS A 123 6.01 9.12 -4.38
CA LYS A 123 5.57 9.28 -5.78
C LYS A 123 5.63 7.97 -6.58
N SER A 124 5.12 6.88 -6.02
CA SER A 124 4.77 5.68 -6.81
C SER A 124 3.60 6.00 -7.75
N LEU A 125 3.55 5.30 -8.89
CA LEU A 125 2.50 5.48 -9.90
C LEU A 125 1.16 4.97 -9.38
N ASP A 126 1.13 3.74 -8.88
CA ASP A 126 -0.10 3.12 -8.38
C ASP A 126 -0.20 3.22 -6.85
N ASP A 127 -0.21 2.13 -6.10
CA ASP A 127 -0.41 2.12 -4.66
C ASP A 127 0.89 2.33 -3.88
N ASP A 128 0.80 2.89 -2.67
CA ASP A 128 2.02 3.06 -1.85
C ASP A 128 2.37 1.78 -1.09
N PHE A 129 1.34 1.09 -0.59
CA PHE A 129 1.43 -0.14 0.17
C PHE A 129 0.27 -1.07 -0.23
N ASP A 130 0.52 -2.03 -1.11
CA ASP A 130 -0.44 -3.08 -1.46
C ASP A 130 -0.19 -4.34 -0.63
N CYS A 131 -1.24 -4.93 -0.10
CA CYS A 131 -1.21 -6.17 0.64
C CYS A 131 -2.27 -7.13 0.11
N ASP A 132 -1.83 -8.30 -0.32
CA ASP A 132 -2.71 -9.36 -0.77
C ASP A 132 -2.20 -10.74 -0.31
N ASN A 133 -2.77 -11.78 -0.91
CA ASN A 133 -2.41 -13.18 -0.78
C ASN A 133 -2.13 -13.68 0.66
N GLY A 134 -2.87 -13.17 1.64
CA GLY A 134 -2.79 -13.64 3.02
C GLY A 134 -1.71 -12.99 3.88
N PHE A 135 -1.23 -11.79 3.51
CA PHE A 135 -0.19 -11.10 4.28
C PHE A 135 -0.66 -10.83 5.72
N ARG A 136 0.16 -11.26 6.68
CA ARG A 136 -0.16 -11.22 8.13
C ARG A 136 0.99 -10.70 8.98
N GLY A 137 1.93 -9.99 8.36
CA GLY A 137 3.04 -9.33 9.04
C GLY A 137 2.63 -8.03 9.74
N ARG A 138 3.64 -7.31 10.24
CA ARG A 138 3.47 -6.00 10.88
C ARG A 138 4.36 -4.97 10.23
N VAL A 139 3.81 -3.79 9.94
CA VAL A 139 4.55 -2.65 9.42
C VAL A 139 4.44 -1.50 10.40
N GLN A 140 5.58 -0.91 10.80
CA GLN A 140 5.61 0.19 11.75
C GLN A 140 6.52 1.34 11.29
N PHE A 141 6.09 2.59 11.52
CA PHE A 141 6.83 3.78 11.08
C PHE A 141 6.97 3.82 9.56
N ALA A 142 5.89 4.13 8.86
CA ALA A 142 5.90 4.28 7.42
C ALA A 142 5.41 5.66 6.99
N LEU A 143 5.89 6.14 5.85
CA LEU A 143 5.47 7.37 5.22
C LEU A 143 5.10 7.09 3.77
N SER A 144 3.97 7.61 3.31
CA SER A 144 3.70 7.76 1.88
C SER A 144 3.44 9.20 1.50
N VAL A 145 3.87 9.58 0.29
CA VAL A 145 3.60 10.91 -0.29
C VAL A 145 3.27 10.76 -1.77
N LYS A 146 2.03 11.07 -2.14
CA LYS A 146 1.56 11.08 -3.53
C LYS A 146 1.94 12.36 -4.25
N ASP A 147 2.12 12.25 -5.57
CA ASP A 147 2.15 13.40 -6.47
C ASP A 147 0.76 13.60 -7.08
N LYS A 148 0.29 14.84 -7.15
CA LYS A 148 -1.06 15.15 -7.64
C LYS A 148 -1.29 14.80 -9.11
N ASP A 149 -0.23 14.74 -9.92
CA ASP A 149 -0.32 14.55 -11.37
C ASP A 149 -0.08 13.09 -11.79
N ILE A 150 0.56 12.29 -10.93
CA ILE A 150 0.95 10.90 -11.20
C ILE A 150 -0.09 9.96 -10.59
N ALA A 151 -0.81 9.20 -11.42
CA ALA A 151 -1.74 8.17 -10.99
C ALA A 151 -1.89 7.10 -12.07
N ASP A 152 -2.10 5.85 -11.66
CA ASP A 152 -2.35 4.71 -12.52
C ASP A 152 -3.81 4.64 -13.02
N VAL A 153 -4.00 4.01 -14.18
CA VAL A 153 -5.31 3.76 -14.79
C VAL A 153 -6.21 2.85 -13.95
N SER A 154 -5.62 1.99 -13.10
CA SER A 154 -6.28 1.12 -12.11
C SER A 154 -6.92 1.90 -10.95
N GLN A 155 -6.48 3.15 -10.73
CA GLN A 155 -6.74 4.06 -9.62
C GLN A 155 -5.78 3.93 -8.44
N SER A 156 -4.98 4.97 -8.22
CA SER A 156 -3.99 5.05 -7.16
C SER A 156 -4.55 5.36 -5.77
N ASN A 157 -4.03 4.65 -4.79
CA ASN A 157 -4.38 4.71 -3.38
C ASN A 157 -3.13 4.77 -2.51
N GLY A 158 -3.34 5.14 -1.25
CA GLY A 158 -2.33 4.98 -0.22
C GLY A 158 -2.10 3.50 0.08
N TRP A 159 -3.14 2.87 0.64
CA TRP A 159 -3.21 1.42 0.79
C TRP A 159 -4.19 0.83 -0.21
N GLU A 160 -3.81 -0.28 -0.84
CA GLU A 160 -4.75 -1.28 -1.36
C GLU A 160 -4.59 -2.55 -0.53
N ILE A 161 -5.70 -3.12 -0.07
CA ILE A 161 -5.68 -4.22 0.88
C ILE A 161 -6.72 -5.26 0.48
N ASP A 162 -6.21 -6.31 -0.15
CA ASP A 162 -6.94 -7.47 -0.62
C ASP A 162 -6.71 -8.71 0.24
N ASN A 163 -7.60 -9.70 0.10
CA ASN A 163 -7.26 -11.06 0.54
C ASN A 163 -6.61 -11.86 -0.57
N ASN A 164 -7.37 -12.17 -1.62
CA ASN A 164 -6.90 -12.71 -2.89
C ASN A 164 -7.95 -12.37 -3.96
N ASN A 165 -7.62 -12.55 -5.23
CA ASN A 165 -8.46 -12.15 -6.36
C ASN A 165 -9.60 -13.13 -6.71
N ASN A 166 -9.97 -14.06 -5.82
CA ASN A 166 -11.09 -14.96 -6.08
C ASN A 166 -12.42 -14.19 -6.20
N SER A 167 -13.37 -14.78 -6.90
CA SER A 167 -14.76 -14.31 -6.92
C SER A 167 -15.67 -15.52 -7.07
N PRO A 168 -16.75 -15.67 -6.27
CA PRO A 168 -17.28 -14.72 -5.29
C PRO A 168 -16.72 -14.90 -3.85
N SER A 169 -15.86 -15.90 -3.60
CA SER A 169 -15.44 -16.28 -2.23
C SER A 169 -13.95 -16.04 -1.94
N ASN A 170 -13.64 -14.92 -1.29
CA ASN A 170 -12.29 -14.56 -0.83
C ASN A 170 -12.06 -14.92 0.64
N TYR A 171 -12.47 -16.12 1.05
CA TYR A 171 -12.34 -16.60 2.44
C TYR A 171 -11.16 -17.56 2.63
N ASN A 172 -10.31 -17.73 1.62
CA ASN A 172 -9.16 -18.62 1.69
C ASN A 172 -8.25 -18.20 2.86
N SER A 173 -7.76 -19.21 3.59
CA SER A 173 -6.88 -19.03 4.74
C SER A 173 -5.43 -19.32 4.36
N PRO A 174 -4.46 -18.59 4.91
CA PRO A 174 -4.61 -17.47 5.86
C PRO A 174 -5.20 -16.23 5.18
N ARG A 175 -6.08 -15.49 5.86
CA ARG A 175 -6.60 -14.22 5.33
C ARG A 175 -5.57 -13.10 5.51
N THR A 176 -5.54 -12.13 4.59
CA THR A 176 -4.75 -10.90 4.76
C THR A 176 -5.24 -10.18 6.01
N ASN A 177 -4.39 -10.14 7.02
CA ASN A 177 -4.72 -9.75 8.40
C ASN A 177 -3.49 -9.10 9.06
N MET A 178 -2.88 -8.20 8.32
CA MET A 178 -1.67 -7.49 8.73
C MET A 178 -1.97 -6.41 9.78
N THR A 179 -0.92 -5.90 10.41
CA THR A 179 -1.00 -4.71 11.25
C THR A 179 -0.12 -3.60 10.71
N PHE A 180 -0.69 -2.44 10.40
CA PHE A 180 0.05 -1.19 10.19
C PHE A 180 -0.06 -0.30 11.42
N SER A 181 1.05 0.28 11.87
CA SER A 181 1.04 1.24 12.98
C SER A 181 2.00 2.41 12.79
N ASN A 182 1.63 3.59 13.28
CA ASN A 182 2.45 4.80 13.19
C ASN A 182 2.79 5.15 11.73
N VAL A 183 1.77 5.14 10.86
CA VAL A 183 1.95 5.43 9.43
C VAL A 183 1.40 6.82 9.11
N THR A 184 2.12 7.58 8.30
CA THR A 184 1.63 8.85 7.75
C THR A 184 1.42 8.71 6.25
N MET A 185 0.18 8.84 5.79
CA MET A 185 -0.19 8.84 4.37
C MET A 185 -0.51 10.27 3.95
N VAL A 186 0.24 10.80 3.00
CA VAL A 186 0.04 12.14 2.45
C VAL A 186 -0.45 12.02 1.01
N GLY A 187 -1.75 12.18 0.84
CA GLY A 187 -2.43 12.20 -0.44
C GLY A 187 -2.20 13.49 -1.24
N PRO A 188 -2.71 13.53 -2.47
CA PRO A 188 -2.40 14.58 -3.44
C PRO A 188 -3.10 15.94 -3.22
N PHE A 189 -4.11 16.01 -2.35
CA PHE A 189 -4.86 17.24 -2.09
C PHE A 189 -4.17 18.10 -1.01
N GLU A 190 -3.50 19.17 -1.43
CA GLU A 190 -3.02 20.22 -0.52
C GLU A 190 -4.20 21.01 0.09
N THR A 191 -5.22 21.26 -0.74
CA THR A 191 -6.51 21.87 -0.39
C THR A 191 -7.63 21.19 -1.19
N PRO A 192 -8.91 21.29 -0.81
CA PRO A 192 -10.02 20.65 -1.54
C PRO A 192 -10.19 21.12 -2.97
N SER A 193 -9.69 22.31 -3.29
CA SER A 193 -9.73 22.89 -4.63
C SER A 193 -8.45 22.60 -5.43
N THR A 194 -7.50 21.85 -4.88
CA THR A 194 -6.28 21.45 -5.61
C THR A 194 -6.69 20.60 -6.80
N PRO A 195 -6.29 20.97 -8.05
CA PRO A 195 -6.49 20.11 -9.20
C PRO A 195 -5.61 18.86 -9.03
N VAL A 196 -6.26 17.72 -8.91
CA VAL A 196 -5.63 16.41 -8.73
C VAL A 196 -6.08 15.50 -9.85
N ASN A 197 -5.18 14.65 -10.37
CA ASN A 197 -5.51 13.61 -11.32
C ASN A 197 -6.71 12.80 -10.83
N ALA A 198 -7.74 12.65 -11.66
CA ALA A 198 -9.00 12.03 -11.29
C ALA A 198 -8.85 10.55 -10.87
N LEU A 199 -7.74 9.91 -11.21
CA LEU A 199 -7.43 8.53 -10.86
C LEU A 199 -6.89 8.36 -9.43
N HIS A 200 -6.54 9.44 -8.73
CA HIS A 200 -6.30 9.37 -7.28
C HIS A 200 -7.60 9.18 -6.51
N GLN A 201 -7.68 8.12 -5.70
CA GLN A 201 -8.91 7.75 -5.01
C GLN A 201 -8.80 7.77 -3.49
N ARG A 202 -8.10 6.79 -2.89
CA ARG A 202 -8.33 6.46 -1.47
C ARG A 202 -7.05 6.52 -0.64
N GLY A 203 -7.17 6.91 0.63
CA GLY A 203 -6.11 6.71 1.60
C GLY A 203 -5.93 5.22 1.93
N GLY A 204 -7.03 4.48 2.00
CA GLY A 204 -7.01 3.01 2.02
C GLY A 204 -8.23 2.38 1.36
N HIS A 205 -8.01 1.42 0.48
CA HIS A 205 -9.01 0.59 -0.15
C HIS A 205 -9.02 -0.79 0.49
N LEU A 206 -10.01 -1.04 1.35
CA LEU A 206 -10.17 -2.32 2.04
C LEU A 206 -11.13 -3.18 1.24
N ARG A 207 -10.64 -4.26 0.64
CA ARG A 207 -11.39 -5.07 -0.33
C ARG A 207 -11.19 -6.55 -0.14
N ARG A 208 -12.01 -7.32 -0.87
CA ARG A 208 -11.92 -8.78 -1.03
C ARG A 208 -11.79 -9.54 0.30
N ASN A 209 -12.58 -9.16 1.31
CA ASN A 209 -12.58 -9.80 2.64
C ASN A 209 -11.23 -9.76 3.35
N SER A 210 -10.43 -8.71 3.16
CA SER A 210 -9.26 -8.48 4.01
C SER A 210 -9.67 -8.14 5.46
N LEU A 211 -8.72 -8.28 6.39
CA LEU A 211 -8.87 -8.03 7.84
C LEU A 211 -7.82 -7.05 8.40
N PRO A 212 -7.60 -5.89 7.78
CA PRO A 212 -6.53 -5.00 8.22
C PRO A 212 -6.73 -4.45 9.63
N LYS A 213 -5.60 -4.25 10.31
CA LYS A 213 -5.52 -3.54 11.58
C LYS A 213 -4.60 -2.33 11.41
N ILE A 214 -5.17 -1.13 11.49
CA ILE A 214 -4.46 0.14 11.30
C ILE A 214 -4.58 0.95 12.59
N TYR A 215 -3.44 1.32 13.17
CA TYR A 215 -3.37 2.01 14.47
C TYR A 215 -2.45 3.22 14.46
N ASN A 216 -2.80 4.26 15.23
CA ASN A 216 -1.92 5.39 15.51
C ASN A 216 -1.37 6.07 14.25
N SER A 217 -2.18 6.14 13.20
CA SER A 217 -1.77 6.59 11.88
C SER A 217 -2.40 7.95 11.52
N ILE A 218 -1.94 8.53 10.42
CA ILE A 218 -2.42 9.80 9.89
C ILE A 218 -2.69 9.57 8.40
N VAL A 219 -3.89 9.91 7.91
CA VAL A 219 -4.27 9.82 6.50
C VAL A 219 -4.81 11.16 6.04
N LEU A 220 -4.03 11.83 5.18
CA LEU A 220 -4.27 13.21 4.78
C LEU A 220 -4.53 13.36 3.30
N GLY A 221 -5.41 14.29 2.91
CA GLY A 221 -5.44 14.82 1.56
C GLY A 221 -5.80 13.83 0.44
N TYR A 222 -6.70 12.88 0.68
CA TYR A 222 -7.26 11.97 -0.34
C TYR A 222 -8.70 12.34 -0.74
N ARG A 223 -9.16 11.85 -1.89
CA ARG A 223 -10.58 11.99 -2.27
C ARG A 223 -11.49 11.21 -1.31
N VAL A 224 -11.04 10.07 -0.79
CA VAL A 224 -11.67 9.32 0.31
C VAL A 224 -10.60 8.87 1.30
N GLY A 225 -10.82 9.03 2.61
CA GLY A 225 -9.91 8.47 3.62
C GLY A 225 -9.87 6.94 3.54
N PHE A 226 -11.00 6.26 3.81
CA PHE A 226 -11.12 4.80 3.69
C PHE A 226 -12.31 4.35 2.85
N ARG A 227 -12.08 3.40 1.94
CA ARG A 227 -13.11 2.67 1.20
C ARG A 227 -13.31 1.30 1.83
N PHE A 228 -14.53 0.97 2.22
CA PHE A 228 -14.91 -0.37 2.67
C PHE A 228 -15.66 -1.06 1.53
N ASP A 229 -15.00 -1.98 0.85
CA ASP A 229 -15.50 -2.56 -0.40
C ASP A 229 -16.16 -3.93 -0.17
N ALA A 230 -17.45 -4.01 -0.52
CA ALA A 230 -18.29 -5.20 -0.46
C ALA A 230 -18.60 -5.76 0.95
N ALA A 231 -19.59 -6.65 0.98
CA ALA A 231 -20.21 -7.13 2.21
C ALA A 231 -19.27 -7.83 3.19
N GLY A 232 -18.26 -8.56 2.72
CA GLY A 232 -17.36 -9.23 3.65
C GLY A 232 -16.44 -8.27 4.42
N VAL A 233 -16.09 -7.12 3.84
CA VAL A 233 -15.38 -6.05 4.55
C VAL A 233 -16.32 -5.33 5.52
N TRP A 234 -17.57 -5.05 5.12
CA TRP A 234 -18.57 -4.44 6.01
C TRP A 234 -18.88 -5.32 7.22
N ASN A 235 -19.06 -6.62 6.99
CA ASN A 235 -19.32 -7.61 8.04
C ASN A 235 -18.11 -7.73 8.96
N ALA A 236 -16.89 -7.73 8.42
CA ALA A 236 -15.68 -7.77 9.23
C ALA A 236 -15.50 -6.50 10.08
N ALA A 237 -15.85 -5.33 9.56
CA ALA A 237 -15.86 -4.07 10.31
C ALA A 237 -16.93 -4.08 11.41
N THR A 238 -18.15 -4.54 11.11
CA THR A 238 -19.25 -4.63 12.08
C THR A 238 -18.92 -5.59 13.23
N ASN A 239 -18.17 -6.67 12.95
CA ASN A 239 -17.73 -7.65 13.93
C ASN A 239 -16.33 -7.35 14.53
N ASP A 240 -15.82 -6.12 14.41
CA ASP A 240 -14.54 -5.65 14.98
C ASP A 240 -13.30 -6.47 14.57
N THR A 241 -13.38 -7.15 13.42
CA THR A 241 -12.27 -7.95 12.86
C THR A 241 -11.35 -7.09 11.98
N ILE A 242 -11.91 -6.06 11.34
CA ILE A 242 -11.15 -4.92 10.79
C ILE A 242 -11.06 -3.86 11.87
N GLN A 243 -9.90 -3.24 12.03
CA GLN A 243 -9.69 -2.19 13.04
C GLN A 243 -8.98 -0.98 12.43
N VAL A 244 -9.57 0.20 12.59
CA VAL A 244 -8.93 1.49 12.32
C VAL A 244 -9.08 2.32 13.59
N ARG A 245 -8.02 2.43 14.40
CA ARG A 245 -8.09 3.08 15.72
C ARG A 245 -6.98 4.10 15.89
N ASN A 246 -7.26 5.13 16.70
CA ASN A 246 -6.33 6.23 16.98
C ASN A 246 -5.72 6.84 15.70
N THR A 247 -6.50 6.88 14.62
CA THR A 247 -6.03 7.31 13.30
C THR A 247 -6.68 8.63 12.92
N ILE A 248 -5.86 9.60 12.53
CA ILE A 248 -6.31 10.95 12.15
C ILE A 248 -6.65 10.95 10.66
N LEU A 249 -7.86 11.39 10.32
CA LEU A 249 -8.28 11.69 8.95
C LEU A 249 -8.39 13.22 8.78
N GLY A 250 -7.54 13.82 7.94
CA GLY A 250 -7.47 15.27 7.77
C GLY A 250 -7.37 15.68 6.31
N GLY A 251 -8.05 16.76 5.91
CA GLY A 251 -7.97 17.25 4.51
C GLY A 251 -8.54 16.32 3.43
N ASN A 252 -9.04 15.12 3.79
CA ASN A 252 -9.71 14.23 2.85
C ASN A 252 -11.06 14.84 2.40
N LEU A 253 -11.41 14.74 1.11
CA LEU A 253 -12.69 15.27 0.62
C LEU A 253 -13.89 14.54 1.23
N ARG A 254 -13.72 13.24 1.51
CA ARG A 254 -14.64 12.40 2.29
C ARG A 254 -13.83 11.56 3.26
N THR A 255 -14.37 11.32 4.46
CA THR A 255 -13.69 10.52 5.49
C THR A 255 -13.71 9.02 5.12
N ALA A 256 -14.86 8.51 4.71
CA ALA A 256 -15.00 7.14 4.21
C ALA A 256 -16.20 6.97 3.28
N ASP A 257 -16.21 5.88 2.50
CA ASP A 257 -17.35 5.44 1.70
C ASP A 257 -17.34 3.91 1.43
N THR A 258 -18.33 3.45 0.66
CA THR A 258 -18.52 2.05 0.23
C THR A 258 -19.01 1.98 -1.22
N ASN A 259 -18.78 0.84 -1.90
CA ASN A 259 -19.07 0.65 -3.32
C ASN A 259 -20.52 0.34 -3.68
N ALA A 260 -21.35 0.07 -2.69
CA ALA A 260 -22.77 -0.18 -2.92
C ALA A 260 -23.60 0.32 -1.75
N ALA A 261 -24.90 0.48 -2.00
CA ALA A 261 -25.87 0.72 -0.94
C ALA A 261 -25.82 -0.46 0.05
N SER A 262 -25.68 -0.13 1.34
CA SER A 262 -25.63 -1.14 2.41
C SER A 262 -26.17 -0.52 3.70
N SER A 263 -26.53 -1.37 4.67
CA SER A 263 -26.85 -0.93 6.03
C SER A 263 -25.60 -0.52 6.83
N PHE A 264 -24.41 -0.90 6.35
CA PHE A 264 -23.15 -0.45 6.94
C PHE A 264 -22.88 1.00 6.52
N SER A 265 -22.68 1.87 7.51
CA SER A 265 -22.27 3.26 7.30
C SER A 265 -20.79 3.41 7.66
N PRO A 266 -19.88 3.48 6.67
CA PRO A 266 -18.44 3.66 6.92
C PRO A 266 -18.15 4.90 7.77
N THR A 267 -18.88 5.99 7.52
CA THR A 267 -18.72 7.25 8.26
C THR A 267 -19.16 7.15 9.72
N ASN A 268 -20.19 6.35 10.03
CA ASN A 268 -20.61 6.13 11.42
C ASN A 268 -19.72 5.11 12.12
N TRP A 269 -19.18 4.13 11.37
CA TRP A 269 -18.28 3.12 11.90
C TRP A 269 -16.95 3.74 12.33
N LEU A 270 -16.43 4.71 11.56
CA LEU A 270 -15.30 5.53 11.99
C LEU A 270 -15.77 6.54 13.04
N PRO A 271 -15.38 6.41 14.31
CA PRO A 271 -15.88 7.30 15.35
C PRO A 271 -15.55 8.77 15.04
N GLU A 272 -16.59 9.61 15.00
CA GLU A 272 -16.46 11.05 14.75
C GLU A 272 -15.59 11.77 15.79
N TRP A 273 -15.47 11.24 17.01
CA TRP A 273 -14.75 11.86 18.14
C TRP A 273 -13.22 11.93 17.95
N PHE A 274 -12.67 11.31 16.92
CA PHE A 274 -11.27 11.46 16.47
C PHE A 274 -11.09 12.44 15.30
N ILE A 275 -12.19 12.91 14.67
CA ILE A 275 -12.16 13.73 13.45
C ILE A 275 -12.37 15.19 13.83
N ARG A 276 -11.33 15.87 14.35
CA ARG A 276 -11.34 17.34 14.32
C ARG A 276 -11.26 17.78 12.85
N LYS A 277 -12.39 18.17 12.26
CA LYS A 277 -12.53 18.83 10.95
C LYS A 277 -11.72 20.13 10.78
N HIS A 278 -10.73 20.42 11.62
CA HIS A 278 -10.04 21.72 11.71
C HIS A 278 -8.52 21.67 11.57
N ILE A 279 -7.90 20.48 11.43
CA ILE A 279 -6.45 20.38 11.19
C ILE A 279 -6.20 20.10 9.71
N ALA A 280 -6.34 21.11 8.85
CA ALA A 280 -5.63 21.22 7.55
C ALA A 280 -6.15 22.44 6.77
N TYR A 281 -5.60 23.63 7.05
CA TYR A 281 -5.46 24.74 6.10
C TYR A 281 -4.37 25.74 6.53
N LYS A 282 -4.02 25.78 7.82
CA LYS A 282 -3.13 26.82 8.35
C LYS A 282 -1.64 26.50 8.39
N TYR A 283 -1.22 25.25 8.16
CA TYR A 283 0.19 24.87 8.33
C TYR A 283 1.04 24.84 7.06
N PHE A 284 0.43 24.95 5.87
CA PHE A 284 1.17 24.99 4.60
C PHE A 284 1.07 26.32 3.83
N SER A 285 0.35 27.33 4.33
CA SER A 285 0.42 28.67 3.72
C SER A 285 1.61 29.48 4.27
N SER A 286 2.58 29.71 3.39
CA SER A 286 3.60 30.78 3.42
C SER A 286 4.54 30.87 4.63
N ARG A 287 5.53 29.97 4.67
CA ARG A 287 6.89 30.40 5.05
C ARG A 287 7.80 30.31 3.83
N THR A 288 7.96 31.46 3.17
CA THR A 288 9.07 31.73 2.26
C THR A 288 10.38 31.42 2.99
N TYR A 289 11.05 30.34 2.57
CA TYR A 289 12.44 30.11 2.93
C TYR A 289 13.26 31.29 2.38
N LYS A 290 13.81 32.12 3.26
CA LYS A 290 14.87 33.05 2.87
C LYS A 290 16.15 32.24 2.65
N PRO A 291 16.84 32.38 1.51
CA PRO A 291 18.12 31.72 1.31
C PRO A 291 19.15 32.29 2.30
N VAL A 292 19.92 31.41 2.92
CA VAL A 292 21.09 31.75 3.72
C VAL A 292 22.10 32.39 2.79
N GLN A 293 22.38 33.68 2.99
CA GLN A 293 23.53 34.33 2.36
C GLN A 293 24.80 33.77 2.99
N TYR A 294 25.63 33.12 2.18
CA TYR A 294 27.02 32.88 2.54
C TYR A 294 27.72 34.23 2.56
N LEU A 295 28.28 34.59 3.72
CA LEU A 295 29.22 35.70 3.82
C LEU A 295 30.50 35.31 3.07
N SER A 296 31.02 36.29 2.32
CA SER A 296 32.26 36.28 1.56
C SER A 296 33.47 35.78 2.35
#